data_AF-A0A3P7ICM3-F1
#
_entry.id   AF-A0A3P7ICM3-F1
#
_cell.length_a   1.000
_cell.length_b   1.000
_cell.length_c   1.000
_cell.angle_alpha   90.00
_cell.angle_beta   90.00
_cell.angle_gamma   90.00
#
_symmetry.space_group_name_H-M   'P 1'
#
loop_
_entity.id
_entity.type
_entity.pdbx_description
1 polymer ?
#
loop_
_entity_poly.entity_id
_entity_poly.type
_entity_poly.pdbx_seq_one_letter_code
_entity_poly.pdbx_strand_id
1 'polypeptide(L)'
;MTVFPEEVWDSMDAREIRGTDGQLFPPLLQEGRQIEVFAGPICRTVTMQFRERSDFRDIAAFRYGFPSDIYDPNVPENRGYCNKKNTPAYFNTTVQIPGCLPKGLLDISRCLPGSPRVYISQPHFFNAHRAVISSVDGMRAPSKKDDDTFVKVEPTSGVPIHANKLTQINIGMTKGELYILPYMKNMIYPTLWMNETAVFDDRTRNQLDGLMFAKHFTHVIGVTFLTIGLIGFFAIVATVVLYTVLK
;
A
#
# COMPACT_ATOMS: atom_id res chain seq x y z
N MET A 1 5.00 10.82 -18.56
CA MET A 1 5.34 9.87 -17.48
C MET A 1 6.34 10.57 -16.58
N THR A 2 6.05 10.65 -15.28
CA THR A 2 6.95 11.30 -14.31
C THR A 2 7.83 10.22 -13.70
N VAL A 3 9.14 10.36 -13.84
CA VAL A 3 10.12 9.36 -13.43
C VAL A 3 11.21 9.99 -12.58
N PHE A 4 11.72 9.23 -11.61
CA PHE A 4 12.91 9.63 -10.87
C PHE A 4 14.17 9.66 -11.74
N PRO A 5 15.21 10.40 -11.32
CA PRO A 5 16.55 10.32 -11.88
C PRO A 5 17.15 8.90 -11.80
N GLU A 6 18.08 8.58 -12.69
CA GLU A 6 18.70 7.24 -12.80
C GLU A 6 19.51 6.85 -11.55
N GLU A 7 19.91 7.83 -10.76
CA GLU A 7 20.66 7.64 -9.53
C GLU A 7 19.80 6.99 -8.44
N VAL A 8 18.47 7.14 -8.48
CA VAL A 8 17.56 6.66 -7.43
C VAL A 8 17.34 5.15 -7.50
N TRP A 9 16.97 4.62 -8.67
CA TRP A 9 16.72 3.18 -8.90
C TRP A 9 17.27 2.70 -10.24
N ASP A 10 17.61 1.41 -10.32
CA ASP A 10 18.34 0.85 -11.46
C ASP A 10 17.47 0.59 -12.70
N SER A 11 16.15 0.40 -12.53
CA SER A 11 15.22 0.19 -13.66
C SER A 11 14.31 1.39 -13.89
N MET A 12 13.80 1.54 -15.11
CA MET A 12 12.82 2.58 -15.44
C MET A 12 11.51 2.40 -14.67
N ASP A 13 11.01 1.16 -14.60
CA ASP A 13 9.76 0.85 -13.89
C ASP A 13 9.84 1.17 -12.39
N ALA A 14 11.00 0.94 -11.76
CA ALA A 14 11.21 1.26 -10.34
C ALA A 14 11.21 2.77 -10.08
N ARG A 15 11.57 3.58 -11.09
CA ARG A 15 11.60 5.04 -11.04
C ARG A 15 10.25 5.68 -11.35
N GLU A 16 9.29 4.92 -11.85
CA GLU A 16 7.99 5.46 -12.22
C GLU A 16 7.19 5.88 -10.99
N ILE A 17 6.67 7.11 -11.04
CA ILE A 17 5.78 7.66 -10.02
C ILE A 17 4.34 7.41 -10.48
N ARG A 18 3.65 6.50 -9.79
CA ARG A 18 2.25 6.13 -10.08
C ARG A 18 1.40 6.19 -8.82
N GLY A 19 0.08 6.16 -9.03
CA GLY A 19 -0.90 6.17 -7.95
C GLY A 19 -1.10 7.55 -7.32
N THR A 20 -1.71 7.56 -6.14
CA THR A 20 -1.93 8.78 -5.35
C THR A 20 -0.87 8.91 -4.27
N ASP A 21 -0.92 9.99 -3.47
CA ASP A 21 -0.07 10.14 -2.28
C ASP A 21 -0.56 9.30 -1.07
N GLY A 22 -1.64 8.54 -1.24
CA GLY A 22 -2.26 7.70 -0.21
C GLY A 22 -3.24 8.43 0.70
N GLN A 23 -3.46 9.74 0.53
CA GLN A 23 -4.44 10.50 1.33
C GLN A 23 -5.88 10.30 0.82
N LEU A 24 -6.03 10.14 -0.48
CA LEU A 24 -7.30 9.84 -1.16
C LEU A 24 -7.07 8.87 -2.31
N PHE A 25 -8.10 8.11 -2.65
CA PHE A 25 -8.12 7.21 -3.80
C PHE A 25 -9.25 7.58 -4.76
N PRO A 26 -9.18 7.15 -6.04
CA PRO A 26 -10.28 7.34 -6.98
C PRO A 26 -11.59 6.75 -6.42
N PRO A 27 -12.74 7.40 -6.67
CA PRO A 27 -14.04 6.89 -6.24
C PRO A 27 -14.42 5.62 -7.00
N LEU A 28 -15.43 4.91 -6.50
CA LEU A 28 -15.97 3.69 -7.10
C LEU A 28 -14.92 2.56 -7.24
N LEU A 29 -14.22 2.30 -6.14
CA LEU A 29 -13.27 1.19 -6.04
C LEU A 29 -13.96 -0.13 -6.33
N GLN A 30 -13.28 -0.97 -7.10
CA GLN A 30 -13.74 -2.32 -7.42
C GLN A 30 -13.09 -3.32 -6.47
N GLU A 31 -13.89 -4.26 -5.98
CA GLU A 31 -13.40 -5.34 -5.15
C GLU A 31 -12.33 -6.17 -5.88
N GLY A 32 -11.31 -6.59 -5.15
CA GLY A 32 -10.21 -7.39 -5.69
C GLY A 32 -9.17 -6.60 -6.50
N ARG A 33 -9.45 -5.35 -6.90
CA ARG A 33 -8.44 -4.53 -7.58
C ARG A 33 -7.43 -3.97 -6.59
N GLN A 34 -6.16 -3.99 -6.97
CA GLN A 34 -5.08 -3.36 -6.24
C GLN A 34 -5.11 -1.83 -6.37
N ILE A 35 -4.50 -1.16 -5.40
CA ILE A 35 -4.31 0.30 -5.40
C ILE A 35 -2.81 0.62 -5.38
N GLU A 36 -2.43 1.73 -5.99
CA GLU A 36 -1.05 2.21 -6.00
C GLU A 36 -0.93 3.49 -5.19
N VAL A 37 0.14 3.57 -4.40
CA VAL A 37 0.49 4.74 -3.60
C VAL A 37 1.94 5.10 -3.87
N PHE A 38 2.18 6.36 -4.15
CA PHE A 38 3.52 6.89 -4.19
C PHE A 38 3.99 7.24 -2.77
N ALA A 39 4.91 6.44 -2.23
CA ALA A 39 5.45 6.64 -0.89
C ALA A 39 6.71 7.50 -0.95
N GLY A 40 6.52 8.83 -0.95
CA GLY A 40 7.60 9.83 -1.03
C GLY A 40 8.80 9.57 -0.11
N PRO A 41 8.62 9.26 1.20
CA PRO A 41 9.74 9.02 2.12
C PRO A 41 10.64 7.81 1.77
N ILE A 42 10.16 6.87 0.98
CA ILE A 42 10.93 5.71 0.50
C ILE A 42 11.14 5.73 -1.02
N CYS A 43 10.74 6.83 -1.66
CA CYS A 43 11.01 7.16 -3.06
C CYS A 43 10.58 6.09 -4.06
N ARG A 44 9.47 5.40 -3.80
CA ARG A 44 8.92 4.41 -4.73
C ARG A 44 7.40 4.40 -4.70
N THR A 45 6.84 3.99 -5.83
CA THR A 45 5.47 3.50 -5.88
C THR A 45 5.38 2.16 -5.17
N VAL A 46 4.36 1.99 -4.33
CA VAL A 46 3.99 0.73 -3.68
C VAL A 46 2.60 0.32 -4.11
N THR A 47 2.42 -0.97 -4.37
CA THR A 47 1.13 -1.54 -4.72
C THR A 47 0.55 -2.26 -3.51
N MET A 48 -0.64 -1.87 -3.08
CA MET A 48 -1.37 -2.51 -1.99
C MET A 48 -2.44 -3.44 -2.56
N GLN A 49 -2.48 -4.66 -2.05
CA GLN A 49 -3.43 -5.68 -2.49
C GLN A 49 -4.72 -5.61 -1.66
N PHE A 50 -5.84 -5.78 -2.34
CA PHE A 50 -7.11 -6.04 -1.67
C PHE A 50 -6.99 -7.31 -0.83
N ARG A 51 -7.42 -7.23 0.44
CA ARG A 51 -7.42 -8.37 1.36
C ARG A 51 -8.82 -8.89 1.58
N GLU A 52 -9.72 -8.02 1.99
CA GLU A 52 -11.08 -8.40 2.38
C GLU A 52 -12.02 -7.18 2.41
N ARG A 53 -13.32 -7.47 2.37
CA ARG A 53 -14.35 -6.53 2.80
C ARG A 53 -14.28 -6.40 4.32
N SER A 54 -14.41 -5.18 4.81
CA SER A 54 -14.36 -4.86 6.23
C SER A 54 -15.31 -3.71 6.53
N ASP A 55 -15.39 -3.33 7.78
CA ASP A 55 -16.03 -2.11 8.24
C ASP A 55 -15.13 -1.40 9.26
N PHE A 56 -15.44 -0.14 9.50
CA PHE A 56 -14.92 0.60 10.64
C PHE A 56 -15.91 1.68 11.07
N ARG A 57 -16.35 1.62 12.33
CA ARG A 57 -17.40 2.51 12.89
C ARG A 57 -18.63 2.57 11.97
N ASP A 58 -19.15 1.40 11.61
CA ASP A 58 -20.34 1.20 10.77
C ASP A 58 -20.23 1.73 9.32
N ILE A 59 -19.04 2.15 8.88
CA ILE A 59 -18.79 2.51 7.48
C ILE A 59 -18.12 1.32 6.79
N ALA A 60 -18.73 0.84 5.70
CA ALA A 60 -18.19 -0.23 4.89
C ALA A 60 -16.86 0.19 4.23
N ALA A 61 -15.89 -0.71 4.20
CA ALA A 61 -14.56 -0.44 3.65
C ALA A 61 -13.92 -1.66 3.01
N PHE A 62 -13.06 -1.42 2.02
CA PHE A 62 -12.11 -2.41 1.54
C PHE A 62 -10.81 -2.29 2.32
N ARG A 63 -10.33 -3.41 2.89
CA ARG A 63 -9.04 -3.48 3.56
C ARG A 63 -7.96 -3.83 2.54
N TYR A 64 -6.97 -2.96 2.43
CA TYR A 64 -5.78 -3.14 1.63
C TYR A 64 -4.55 -3.34 2.52
N GLY A 65 -3.57 -4.08 2.06
CA GLY A 65 -2.29 -4.26 2.76
C GLY A 65 -1.16 -4.59 1.80
N PHE A 66 0.08 -4.53 2.30
CA PHE A 66 1.23 -4.89 1.48
C PHE A 66 1.28 -6.40 1.22
N PRO A 67 1.65 -6.84 0.00
CA PRO A 67 1.93 -8.24 -0.24
C PRO A 67 3.21 -8.67 0.51
N SER A 68 3.32 -9.95 0.83
CA SER A 68 4.45 -10.48 1.62
C SER A 68 5.80 -10.46 0.88
N ASP A 69 5.77 -10.21 -0.42
CA ASP A 69 6.92 -10.17 -1.32
C ASP A 69 7.22 -8.75 -1.83
N ILE A 70 6.63 -7.71 -1.23
CA ILE A 70 6.84 -6.30 -1.61
C ILE A 70 8.32 -5.88 -1.64
N TYR A 71 9.15 -6.49 -0.78
CA TYR A 71 10.59 -6.27 -0.69
C TYR A 71 11.38 -7.56 -0.96
N ASP A 72 10.87 -8.44 -1.83
CA ASP A 72 11.54 -9.67 -2.21
C ASP A 72 12.29 -9.48 -3.53
N PRO A 73 13.63 -9.53 -3.56
CA PRO A 73 14.42 -9.36 -4.79
C PRO A 73 14.29 -10.53 -5.78
N ASN A 74 13.67 -11.65 -5.36
CA ASN A 74 13.38 -12.77 -6.28
C ASN A 74 12.24 -12.43 -7.24
N VAL A 75 11.35 -11.50 -6.86
CA VAL A 75 10.29 -10.97 -7.71
C VAL A 75 10.92 -10.05 -8.76
N PRO A 76 10.75 -10.32 -10.07
CA PRO A 76 11.43 -9.57 -11.14
C PRO A 76 11.26 -8.05 -11.05
N GLU A 77 10.06 -7.60 -10.71
CA GLU A 77 9.66 -6.20 -10.56
C GLU A 77 10.49 -5.49 -9.48
N ASN A 78 10.92 -6.21 -8.44
CA ASN A 78 11.67 -5.64 -7.33
C ASN A 78 13.18 -5.53 -7.60
N ARG A 79 13.71 -6.17 -8.65
CA ARG A 79 15.14 -6.13 -8.97
C ARG A 79 15.63 -4.73 -9.33
N GLY A 80 14.73 -3.85 -9.78
CA GLY A 80 15.02 -2.45 -10.04
C GLY A 80 15.35 -1.62 -8.79
N TYR A 81 14.91 -2.08 -7.60
CA TYR A 81 15.19 -1.42 -6.33
C TYR A 81 16.51 -1.87 -5.68
N CYS A 82 17.20 -2.84 -6.27
CA CYS A 82 18.52 -3.23 -5.81
C CYS A 82 19.57 -2.17 -6.15
N ASN A 83 20.71 -2.22 -5.45
CA ASN A 83 21.86 -1.37 -5.72
C ASN A 83 23.06 -2.26 -6.01
N LYS A 84 23.12 -2.75 -7.26
CA LYS A 84 24.02 -3.84 -7.67
C LYS A 84 25.49 -3.54 -7.41
N LYS A 85 25.87 -2.26 -7.43
CA LYS A 85 27.26 -1.81 -7.31
C LYS A 85 27.69 -1.64 -5.85
N ASN A 86 26.79 -1.21 -4.97
CA ASN A 86 27.16 -0.72 -3.64
C ASN A 86 26.50 -1.45 -2.46
N THR A 87 25.57 -2.38 -2.69
CA THR A 87 24.96 -3.17 -1.60
C THR A 87 26.00 -4.14 -1.00
N PRO A 88 26.34 -4.04 0.28
CA PRO A 88 27.27 -4.96 0.94
C PRO A 88 26.66 -6.34 1.15
N ALA A 89 27.51 -7.37 1.25
CA ALA A 89 27.11 -8.67 1.72
C ALA A 89 26.99 -8.68 3.26
N TYR A 90 25.77 -8.87 3.75
CA TYR A 90 25.44 -9.07 5.17
C TYR A 90 25.20 -10.55 5.49
N PHE A 91 24.66 -11.28 4.53
CA PHE A 91 24.37 -12.71 4.63
C PHE A 91 25.09 -13.50 3.52
N ASN A 92 25.03 -14.81 3.61
CA ASN A 92 25.54 -15.70 2.56
C ASN A 92 24.70 -15.59 1.27
N THR A 93 25.22 -16.15 0.18
CA THR A 93 24.58 -16.10 -1.15
C THR A 93 23.24 -16.85 -1.25
N THR A 94 22.96 -17.76 -0.31
CA THR A 94 21.66 -18.45 -0.26
C THR A 94 20.54 -17.57 0.30
N VAL A 95 20.89 -16.58 1.12
CA VAL A 95 19.94 -15.66 1.76
C VAL A 95 19.88 -14.32 1.03
N GLN A 96 21.04 -13.83 0.57
CA GLN A 96 21.19 -12.53 -0.05
C GLN A 96 21.78 -12.68 -1.45
N ILE A 97 20.99 -12.27 -2.46
CA ILE A 97 21.44 -12.19 -3.84
C ILE A 97 22.51 -11.08 -3.93
N PRO A 98 23.67 -11.33 -4.58
CA PRO A 98 24.68 -10.30 -4.78
C PRO A 98 24.10 -9.01 -5.39
N GLY A 99 24.37 -7.87 -4.76
CA GLY A 99 23.87 -6.57 -5.21
C GLY A 99 22.45 -6.21 -4.77
N CYS A 100 21.78 -7.05 -3.97
CA CYS A 100 20.47 -6.79 -3.38
C CYS A 100 20.50 -7.02 -1.86
N LEU A 101 19.54 -6.43 -1.13
CA LEU A 101 19.25 -6.82 0.25
C LEU A 101 18.44 -8.12 0.27
N PRO A 102 18.49 -8.92 1.35
CA PRO A 102 17.64 -10.10 1.48
C PRO A 102 16.16 -9.71 1.56
N LYS A 103 15.27 -10.67 1.28
CA LYS A 103 13.81 -10.47 1.32
C LYS A 103 13.37 -9.76 2.60
N GLY A 104 12.50 -8.76 2.44
CA GLY A 104 11.87 -7.99 3.53
C GLY A 104 12.55 -6.66 3.84
N LEU A 105 13.59 -6.30 3.08
CA LEU A 105 14.36 -5.08 3.25
C LEU A 105 14.46 -4.30 1.94
N LEU A 106 14.36 -2.98 2.04
CA LEU A 106 14.50 -2.03 0.93
C LEU A 106 15.63 -1.05 1.22
N ASP A 107 16.54 -0.87 0.27
CA ASP A 107 17.63 0.11 0.38
C ASP A 107 17.14 1.49 -0.06
N ILE A 108 16.99 2.45 0.86
CA ILE A 108 16.58 3.82 0.53
C ILE A 108 17.76 4.81 0.55
N SER A 109 18.99 4.32 0.69
CA SER A 109 20.18 5.15 0.88
C SER A 109 20.38 6.18 -0.24
N ARG A 110 20.05 5.80 -1.49
CA ARG A 110 20.21 6.67 -2.67
C ARG A 110 19.20 7.80 -2.74
N CYS A 111 18.11 7.73 -1.98
CA CYS A 111 17.12 8.79 -1.93
C CYS A 111 17.29 9.73 -0.72
N LEU A 112 18.21 9.41 0.20
CA LEU A 112 18.48 10.25 1.36
C LEU A 112 19.72 11.11 1.13
N PRO A 113 19.75 12.34 1.65
CA PRO A 113 20.94 13.18 1.61
C PRO A 113 22.05 12.59 2.50
N GLY A 114 23.31 12.82 2.11
CA GLY A 114 24.48 12.49 2.94
C GLY A 114 24.94 11.03 2.90
N SER A 115 24.39 10.22 1.99
CA SER A 115 24.80 8.82 1.74
C SER A 115 24.81 7.85 2.94
N PRO A 116 23.92 7.95 3.96
CA PRO A 116 23.84 6.93 5.00
C PRO A 116 23.24 5.63 4.43
N ARG A 117 23.73 4.47 4.91
CA ARG A 117 23.16 3.16 4.55
C ARG A 117 21.88 2.89 5.34
N VAL A 118 20.75 3.40 4.86
CA VAL A 118 19.45 3.29 5.55
C VAL A 118 18.55 2.31 4.80
N TYR A 119 18.07 1.31 5.53
CA TYR A 119 17.20 0.26 5.01
C TYR A 119 15.84 0.28 5.69
N ILE A 120 14.78 0.13 4.91
CA ILE A 120 13.41 0.06 5.42
C ILE A 120 12.93 -1.38 5.43
N SER A 121 12.25 -1.78 6.49
CA SER A 121 11.50 -3.03 6.59
C SER A 121 10.15 -2.78 7.26
N GLN A 122 9.31 -3.80 7.32
CA GLN A 122 8.23 -3.81 8.29
C GLN A 122 8.79 -4.07 9.70
N PRO A 123 8.07 -3.68 10.77
CA PRO A 123 8.51 -3.89 12.14
C PRO A 123 8.82 -5.34 12.47
N HIS A 124 9.82 -5.52 13.32
CA HIS A 124 10.35 -6.82 13.73
C HIS A 124 10.76 -7.73 12.55
N PHE A 125 11.09 -7.12 11.41
CA PHE A 125 11.36 -7.81 10.14
C PHE A 125 10.18 -8.68 9.65
N PHE A 126 8.94 -8.23 9.85
CA PHE A 126 7.76 -8.92 9.32
C PHE A 126 7.84 -9.10 7.79
N ASN A 127 7.50 -10.30 7.32
CA ASN A 127 7.67 -10.79 5.93
C ASN A 127 9.12 -10.90 5.40
N ALA A 128 10.14 -10.73 6.26
CA ALA A 128 11.52 -10.92 5.85
C ALA A 128 11.96 -12.39 5.80
N HIS A 129 13.12 -12.63 5.20
CA HIS A 129 13.76 -13.95 5.23
C HIS A 129 14.06 -14.37 6.68
N ARG A 130 13.91 -15.67 7.01
CA ARG A 130 14.09 -16.19 8.38
C ARG A 130 15.44 -15.81 9.01
N ALA A 131 16.50 -15.83 8.20
CA ALA A 131 17.85 -15.42 8.63
C ALA A 131 17.95 -13.94 9.03
N VAL A 132 17.13 -13.06 8.44
CA VAL A 132 17.05 -11.64 8.82
C VAL A 132 16.31 -11.50 10.15
N ILE A 133 15.19 -12.20 10.32
CA ILE A 133 14.41 -12.20 11.57
C ILE A 133 15.27 -12.68 12.75
N SER A 134 16.09 -13.72 12.55
CA SER A 134 16.98 -14.27 13.57
C SER A 134 18.35 -13.59 13.65
N SER A 135 18.56 -12.45 12.97
CA SER A 135 19.88 -11.79 12.94
C SER A 135 20.17 -10.91 14.15
N VAL A 136 19.14 -10.62 14.95
CA VAL A 136 19.22 -9.71 16.11
C VAL A 136 18.55 -10.36 17.31
N ASP A 137 19.33 -10.56 18.36
CA ASP A 137 18.83 -11.06 19.64
C ASP A 137 18.02 -9.98 20.37
N GLY A 138 16.96 -10.39 21.07
CA GLY A 138 16.09 -9.49 21.84
C GLY A 138 14.93 -8.88 21.05
N MET A 139 14.85 -9.11 19.75
CA MET A 139 13.68 -8.71 18.95
C MET A 139 12.54 -9.72 19.14
N ARG A 140 11.31 -9.21 19.35
CA ARG A 140 10.10 -10.06 19.39
C ARG A 140 9.87 -10.72 18.02
N ALA A 141 9.34 -11.94 18.01
CA ALA A 141 8.91 -12.58 16.77
C ALA A 141 7.83 -11.74 16.06
N PRO A 142 7.95 -11.55 14.73
CA PRO A 142 7.00 -10.72 13.99
C PRO A 142 5.63 -11.41 13.89
N SER A 143 4.58 -10.61 13.87
CA SER A 143 3.20 -11.07 13.89
C SER A 143 2.32 -10.23 12.97
N LYS A 144 1.39 -10.87 12.27
CA LYS A 144 0.43 -10.16 11.42
C LYS A 144 -0.46 -9.18 12.22
N LYS A 145 -0.68 -9.43 13.51
CA LYS A 145 -1.52 -8.56 14.33
C LYS A 145 -0.85 -7.20 14.62
N ASP A 146 0.44 -7.22 14.94
CA ASP A 146 1.13 -6.05 15.46
C ASP A 146 2.03 -5.37 14.42
N ASP A 147 2.40 -6.06 13.34
CA ASP A 147 3.43 -5.62 12.38
C ASP A 147 2.93 -5.45 10.94
N ASP A 148 1.62 -5.64 10.69
CA ASP A 148 0.99 -5.55 9.38
C ASP A 148 0.54 -4.11 9.06
N THR A 149 1.00 -3.60 7.92
CA THR A 149 0.54 -2.31 7.38
C THR A 149 -0.75 -2.48 6.59
N PHE A 150 -1.75 -1.66 6.90
CA PHE A 150 -3.03 -1.68 6.20
C PHE A 150 -3.67 -0.30 6.05
N VAL A 151 -4.60 -0.22 5.10
CA VAL A 151 -5.54 0.89 4.97
C VAL A 151 -6.93 0.35 4.68
N LYS A 152 -7.94 0.89 5.36
CA LYS A 152 -9.35 0.66 5.09
C LYS A 152 -9.90 1.87 4.33
N VAL A 153 -10.41 1.64 3.13
CA VAL A 153 -10.90 2.69 2.23
C VAL A 153 -12.38 2.47 1.95
N GLU A 154 -13.21 3.51 2.11
CA GLU A 154 -14.63 3.46 1.76
C GLU A 154 -14.76 3.38 0.21
N PRO A 155 -15.40 2.33 -0.35
CA PRO A 155 -15.30 2.05 -1.78
C PRO A 155 -15.97 3.08 -2.70
N THR A 156 -17.03 3.74 -2.26
CA THR A 156 -17.78 4.69 -3.08
C THR A 156 -16.99 5.98 -3.29
N SER A 157 -16.46 6.55 -2.21
CA SER A 157 -15.80 7.86 -2.17
C SER A 157 -14.29 7.76 -2.38
N GLY A 158 -13.68 6.61 -2.09
CA GLY A 158 -12.22 6.46 -2.12
C GLY A 158 -11.52 7.08 -0.90
N VAL A 159 -12.26 7.42 0.16
CA VAL A 159 -11.71 8.04 1.37
C VAL A 159 -11.15 6.96 2.32
N PRO A 160 -9.88 7.07 2.76
CA PRO A 160 -9.35 6.24 3.84
C PRO A 160 -10.05 6.57 5.16
N ILE A 161 -10.65 5.57 5.81
CA ILE A 161 -11.37 5.75 7.08
C ILE A 161 -10.57 5.27 8.30
N HIS A 162 -9.63 4.34 8.07
CA HIS A 162 -8.71 3.83 9.09
C HIS A 162 -7.44 3.29 8.41
N ALA A 163 -6.30 3.90 8.71
CA ALA A 163 -4.99 3.47 8.25
C ALA A 163 -4.06 3.19 9.42
N ASN A 164 -3.19 2.19 9.26
CA ASN A 164 -2.16 1.81 10.21
C ASN A 164 -0.90 1.49 9.40
N LYS A 165 0.04 2.44 9.35
CA LYS A 165 1.30 2.31 8.62
C LYS A 165 2.42 2.03 9.61
N LEU A 166 3.02 0.85 9.45
CA LEU A 166 4.06 0.33 10.30
C LEU A 166 5.36 0.24 9.50
N THR A 167 6.41 0.90 9.98
CA THR A 167 7.68 1.00 9.26
C THR A 167 8.85 0.92 10.23
N GLN A 168 9.90 0.18 9.86
CA GLN A 168 11.13 0.06 10.63
C GLN A 168 12.31 0.62 9.84
N ILE A 169 13.09 1.45 10.52
CA ILE A 169 14.33 2.02 10.02
C ILE A 169 15.49 1.19 10.55
N ASN A 170 16.34 0.76 9.63
CA ASN A 170 17.52 -0.04 9.92
C ASN A 170 18.76 0.63 9.32
N ILE A 171 19.91 0.44 9.96
CA ILE A 171 21.20 0.97 9.52
C ILE A 171 22.09 -0.19 9.06
N GLY A 172 22.57 -0.13 7.83
CA GLY A 172 23.55 -1.07 7.29
C GLY A 172 24.94 -0.76 7.79
N MET A 173 25.48 -1.59 8.69
CA MET A 173 26.82 -1.45 9.24
C MET A 173 27.78 -2.45 8.62
N THR A 174 28.91 -1.97 8.13
CA THR A 174 29.99 -2.83 7.63
C THR A 174 31.28 -2.57 8.37
N LYS A 175 32.18 -3.56 8.34
CA LYS A 175 33.58 -3.36 8.73
C LYS A 175 34.14 -2.10 8.06
N GLY A 176 34.85 -1.30 8.83
CA GLY A 176 35.43 -0.04 8.38
C GLY A 176 36.81 0.17 8.99
N GLU A 177 37.42 1.31 8.67
CA GLU A 177 38.79 1.64 9.06
C GLU A 177 38.90 2.30 10.44
N LEU A 178 37.77 2.73 11.02
CA LEU A 178 37.73 3.24 12.40
C LEU A 178 38.11 2.13 13.37
N TYR A 179 38.97 2.41 14.35
CA TYR A 179 39.58 1.43 15.27
C TYR A 179 38.64 0.35 15.85
N ILE A 180 37.37 0.68 16.11
CA ILE A 180 36.39 -0.25 16.69
C ILE A 180 35.68 -1.14 15.64
N LEU A 181 35.65 -0.75 14.38
CA LEU A 181 34.87 -1.40 13.31
C LEU A 181 35.53 -2.63 12.66
N PRO A 182 36.87 -2.85 12.63
CA PRO A 182 37.46 -4.05 12.04
C PRO A 182 36.98 -5.37 12.65
N TYR A 183 36.64 -5.34 13.94
CA TYR A 183 36.22 -6.52 14.71
C TYR A 183 34.72 -6.82 14.63
N MET A 184 33.91 -5.91 14.08
CA MET A 184 32.47 -6.11 13.98
C MET A 184 32.12 -7.02 12.79
N LYS A 185 30.98 -7.71 12.85
CA LYS A 185 30.41 -8.37 11.68
C LYS A 185 29.59 -7.35 10.89
N ASN A 186 29.52 -7.52 9.56
CA ASN A 186 28.55 -6.77 8.78
C ASN A 186 27.16 -7.15 9.28
N MET A 187 26.33 -6.16 9.60
CA MET A 187 24.99 -6.40 10.12
C MET A 187 24.03 -5.28 9.71
N ILE A 188 22.74 -5.63 9.69
CA ILE A 188 21.65 -4.68 9.51
C ILE A 188 21.08 -4.41 10.89
N TYR A 189 21.36 -3.22 11.43
CA TYR A 189 20.98 -2.85 12.79
C TYR A 189 19.60 -2.18 12.81
N PRO A 190 18.58 -2.77 13.44
CA PRO A 190 17.25 -2.17 13.59
C PRO A 190 17.33 -1.03 14.60
N THR A 191 17.03 0.19 14.17
CA THR A 191 17.22 1.39 15.00
C THR A 191 15.93 1.78 15.71
N LEU A 192 14.85 1.93 14.94
CA LEU A 192 13.53 2.27 15.46
C LEU A 192 12.44 1.79 14.52
N TRP A 193 11.24 1.63 15.04
CA TRP A 193 10.03 1.45 14.25
C TRP A 193 8.99 2.48 14.66
N MET A 194 8.10 2.81 13.72
CA MET A 194 7.06 3.81 13.89
C MET A 194 5.73 3.18 13.52
N ASN A 195 4.71 3.52 14.31
CA ASN A 195 3.32 3.26 13.97
C ASN A 195 2.60 4.58 13.72
N GLU A 196 2.22 4.80 12.47
CA GLU A 196 1.43 5.96 12.06
C GLU A 196 -0.01 5.51 11.81
N THR A 197 -0.89 5.88 12.73
CA THR A 197 -2.31 5.58 12.67
C THR A 197 -3.11 6.81 12.27
N ALA A 198 -4.02 6.67 11.32
CA ALA A 198 -4.99 7.68 10.97
C ALA A 198 -6.40 7.10 11.06
N VAL A 199 -7.28 7.80 11.78
CA VAL A 199 -8.67 7.40 11.99
C VAL A 199 -9.54 8.63 11.84
N PHE A 200 -10.63 8.54 11.08
CA PHE A 200 -11.58 9.63 10.96
C PHE A 200 -12.25 9.99 12.31
N ASP A 201 -12.48 11.28 12.55
CA ASP A 201 -13.25 11.72 13.71
C ASP A 201 -14.76 11.59 13.48
N ASP A 202 -15.56 11.74 14.53
CA ASP A 202 -17.02 11.54 14.46
C ASP A 202 -17.72 12.56 13.56
N ARG A 203 -17.19 13.79 13.44
CA ARG A 203 -17.74 14.81 12.53
C ARG A 203 -17.48 14.40 11.08
N THR A 204 -16.26 14.00 10.75
CA THR A 204 -15.88 13.53 9.42
C THR A 204 -16.66 12.26 9.04
N ARG A 205 -16.84 11.34 9.99
CA ARG A 205 -17.70 10.16 9.83
C ARG A 205 -19.12 10.55 9.46
N ASN A 206 -19.75 11.46 10.20
CA ASN A 206 -21.13 11.89 9.94
C ASN A 206 -21.28 12.61 8.59
N GLN A 207 -20.25 13.34 8.14
CA GLN A 207 -20.22 13.93 6.80
C GLN A 207 -20.19 12.86 5.71
N LEU A 208 -19.36 11.82 5.89
CA LEU A 208 -19.27 10.71 4.96
C LEU A 208 -20.58 9.91 4.93
N ASP A 209 -21.17 9.63 6.08
CA ASP A 209 -22.45 8.92 6.19
C ASP A 209 -23.59 9.71 5.52
N GLY A 210 -23.66 11.02 5.75
CA GLY A 210 -24.62 11.89 5.08
C GLY A 210 -24.48 11.89 3.55
N LEU A 211 -23.24 11.89 3.04
CA LEU A 211 -22.96 11.78 1.61
C LEU A 211 -23.44 10.43 1.04
N MET A 212 -23.18 9.34 1.77
CA MET A 212 -23.59 8.00 1.39
C MET A 212 -25.12 7.85 1.38
N PHE A 213 -25.79 8.40 2.40
CA PHE A 213 -27.24 8.46 2.46
C PHE A 213 -27.83 9.25 1.29
N ALA A 214 -27.30 10.44 1.01
CA ALA A 214 -27.77 11.28 -0.09
C ALA A 214 -27.62 10.58 -1.46
N LYS A 215 -26.50 9.89 -1.70
CA LYS A 215 -26.28 9.08 -2.90
C LYS A 215 -27.33 7.97 -3.02
N HIS A 216 -27.52 7.20 -1.95
CA HIS A 216 -28.48 6.09 -1.95
C HIS A 216 -29.91 6.59 -2.18
N PHE A 217 -30.30 7.65 -1.47
CA PHE A 217 -31.63 8.28 -1.59
C PHE A 217 -31.89 8.77 -3.02
N THR A 218 -30.93 9.49 -3.61
CA THR A 218 -31.03 10.00 -4.99
C THR A 218 -31.15 8.86 -6.00
N HIS A 219 -30.38 7.79 -5.81
CA HIS A 219 -30.44 6.61 -6.68
C HIS A 219 -31.80 5.91 -6.62
N VAL A 220 -32.31 5.65 -5.41
CA VAL A 220 -33.62 5.00 -5.21
C VAL A 220 -34.75 5.83 -5.80
N ILE A 221 -34.77 7.15 -5.55
CA ILE A 221 -35.78 8.05 -6.11
C ILE A 221 -35.70 8.08 -7.64
N GLY A 222 -34.50 8.20 -8.21
CA GLY A 222 -34.29 8.21 -9.65
C GLY A 222 -34.82 6.94 -10.33
N VAL A 223 -34.49 5.76 -9.79
CA VAL A 223 -34.98 4.47 -10.29
C VAL A 223 -36.51 4.36 -10.14
N THR A 224 -37.06 4.84 -9.03
CA THR A 224 -38.51 4.81 -8.79
C THR A 224 -39.26 5.69 -9.78
N PHE A 225 -38.81 6.93 -10.02
CA PHE A 225 -39.45 7.79 -11.01
C PHE A 225 -39.32 7.25 -12.44
N LEU A 226 -38.16 6.69 -12.80
CA LEU A 226 -37.93 6.11 -14.12
C LEU A 226 -38.83 4.89 -14.34
N THR A 227 -38.97 4.01 -13.35
CA THR A 227 -39.85 2.83 -13.43
C THR A 227 -41.33 3.21 -13.54
N ILE A 228 -41.80 4.18 -12.74
CA ILE A 228 -43.17 4.71 -12.86
C ILE A 228 -43.40 5.33 -14.24
N GLY A 229 -42.44 6.11 -14.74
CA GLY A 229 -42.50 6.73 -16.07
C GLY A 229 -42.58 5.70 -17.19
N LEU A 230 -41.77 4.64 -17.13
CA LEU A 230 -41.83 3.53 -18.10
C LEU A 230 -43.16 2.79 -18.06
N ILE A 231 -43.67 2.46 -16.87
CA ILE A 231 -44.98 1.81 -16.72
C ILE A 231 -46.09 2.69 -17.32
N GLY A 232 -46.08 3.99 -17.02
CA GLY A 232 -47.02 4.95 -17.58
C GLY A 232 -46.93 5.03 -19.11
N PHE A 233 -45.72 5.08 -19.66
CA PHE A 233 -45.49 5.07 -21.11
C PHE A 233 -46.05 3.80 -21.78
N PHE A 234 -45.74 2.62 -21.26
CA PHE A 234 -46.26 1.36 -21.80
C PHE A 234 -47.78 1.26 -21.69
N ALA A 235 -48.38 1.75 -20.60
CA ALA A 235 -49.83 1.78 -20.44
C ALA A 235 -50.50 2.69 -21.50
N ILE A 236 -49.93 3.87 -21.76
CA ILE A 236 -50.42 4.78 -22.80
C ILE A 236 -50.31 4.14 -24.17
N VAL A 237 -49.15 3.58 -24.52
CA VAL A 237 -48.92 2.90 -25.81
C VAL A 237 -49.91 1.74 -25.99
N ALA A 238 -50.09 0.89 -24.98
CA ALA A 238 -51.04 -0.21 -25.03
C ALA A 238 -52.48 0.30 -25.26
N THR A 239 -52.88 1.37 -24.58
CA THR A 239 -54.20 1.99 -24.73
C THR A 239 -54.41 2.53 -26.15
N VAL A 240 -53.40 3.22 -26.71
CA VAL A 240 -53.45 3.73 -28.08
C VAL A 240 -53.56 2.59 -29.10
N VAL A 241 -52.74 1.53 -28.96
CA VAL A 241 -52.76 0.37 -29.86
C VAL A 241 -54.11 -0.33 -29.81
N LEU A 242 -54.63 -0.62 -28.60
CA LEU A 242 -55.97 -1.19 -28.42
C LEU A 242 -57.04 -0.34 -29.10
N TYR A 243 -56.98 0.98 -28.94
CA TYR A 243 -57.95 1.89 -29.55
C TYR A 243 -57.85 1.95 -31.08
N THR A 244 -56.65 1.81 -31.65
CA THR A 244 -56.44 1.78 -33.11
C THR A 244 -56.77 0.44 -33.76
N VAL A 245 -56.65 -0.68 -33.04
CA VAL A 245 -56.88 -2.04 -33.58
C VAL A 245 -58.34 -2.47 -33.41
N LEU A 246 -59.01 -2.03 -32.33
CA LEU A 246 -60.42 -2.35 -32.06
C LEU A 246 -61.41 -1.45 -32.83
N LYS A 247 -60.93 -0.53 -33.64
CA LYS A 247 -61.71 0.43 -34.41
C LYS A 247 -61.51 0.20 -35.90
#